data_AF-A0A6J4Q572-F1
#
_entry.id   AF-A0A6J4Q572-F1
#
_cell.length_a   1.000
_cell.length_b   1.000
_cell.length_c   1.000
_cell.angle_alpha   90.00
_cell.angle_beta   90.00
_cell.angle_gamma   90.00
#
_symmetry.space_group_name_H-M   'P 1'
#
loop_
_entity.id
_entity.type
_entity.pdbx_description
1 polymer ?
#
loop_
_entity_poly.entity_id
_entity_poly.type
_entity_poly.pdbx_seq_one_letter_code
_entity_poly.pdbx_strand_id
1 'polypeptide(L)'
;MGTTKQANGGILEKRGRLASARSLAVGTLAALGFVLTALILGGLVADGLSFDRTSGGYEPPYTGYTGEPIDWEATHVTEEGFFKDGYVLDLYVDCTTGMVSFEVFQRRLDWRELSGRALVVHRPAEACRKEGFEPDF
;
A
#
# COMPACT_ATOMS: atom_id res chain seq x y z
N MET A 1 5.21 8.27 -68.86
CA MET A 1 4.07 8.48 -67.94
C MET A 1 3.95 7.23 -67.07
N GLY A 2 4.50 7.19 -65.85
CA GLY A 2 4.55 5.92 -65.08
C GLY A 2 5.10 5.93 -63.65
N THR A 3 5.54 7.06 -63.10
CA THR A 3 6.26 7.10 -61.80
C THR A 3 5.39 7.44 -60.58
N THR A 4 4.14 7.86 -60.76
CA THR A 4 3.29 8.34 -59.64
C THR A 4 2.54 7.25 -58.88
N LYS A 5 2.29 6.07 -59.46
CA LYS A 5 1.53 4.98 -58.79
C LYS A 5 2.35 4.22 -57.73
N GLN A 6 3.65 4.01 -57.96
CA GLN A 6 4.50 3.29 -57.00
C GLN A 6 4.85 4.12 -55.75
N ALA A 7 5.05 5.43 -55.89
CA ALA A 7 5.35 6.31 -54.77
C ALA A 7 4.20 6.36 -53.74
N ASN A 8 2.95 6.39 -54.22
CA ASN A 8 1.76 6.44 -53.35
C ASN A 8 1.51 5.11 -52.61
N GLY A 9 1.80 3.97 -53.24
CA GLY A 9 1.66 2.65 -52.60
C GLY A 9 2.59 2.45 -51.41
N GLY A 10 3.87 2.81 -51.55
CA GLY A 10 4.85 2.69 -50.48
C GLY A 10 4.61 3.65 -49.30
N ILE A 11 4.02 4.82 -49.54
CA ILE A 11 3.65 5.78 -48.48
C ILE A 11 2.45 5.27 -47.67
N LEU A 12 1.44 4.70 -48.34
CA LEU A 12 0.26 4.15 -47.67
C LEU A 12 0.60 2.91 -46.84
N GLU A 13 1.46 2.02 -47.35
CA GLU A 13 1.90 0.82 -46.63
C GLU A 13 2.76 1.18 -45.40
N LYS A 14 3.68 2.14 -45.52
CA LYS A 14 4.45 2.65 -44.37
C LYS A 14 3.54 3.29 -43.32
N ARG A 15 2.53 4.06 -43.73
CA ARG A 15 1.53 4.66 -42.81
C ARG A 15 0.71 3.59 -42.08
N GLY A 16 0.27 2.54 -42.77
CA GLY A 16 -0.45 1.41 -42.16
C GLY A 16 0.40 0.65 -41.15
N ARG A 17 1.66 0.35 -41.48
CA ARG A 17 2.61 -0.31 -40.57
C ARG A 17 2.93 0.54 -39.33
N LEU A 18 3.12 1.85 -39.50
CA LEU A 18 3.32 2.78 -38.37
C LEU A 18 2.07 2.90 -37.48
N ALA A 19 0.87 2.94 -38.06
CA ALA A 19 -0.37 3.00 -37.29
C ALA A 19 -0.60 1.71 -36.49
N SER A 20 -0.32 0.55 -37.09
CA SER A 20 -0.43 -0.75 -36.41
C SER A 20 0.61 -0.92 -35.30
N ALA A 21 1.87 -0.53 -35.54
CA ALA A 21 2.92 -0.52 -34.52
C ALA A 21 2.60 0.43 -33.34
N ARG A 22 2.04 1.61 -33.63
CA ARG A 22 1.57 2.54 -32.59
C ARG A 22 0.42 1.95 -31.78
N SER A 23 -0.57 1.35 -32.43
CA SER A 23 -1.70 0.72 -31.74
C SER A 23 -1.26 -0.44 -30.85
N LEU A 24 -0.30 -1.25 -31.32
CA LEU A 24 0.27 -2.33 -30.52
C LEU A 24 1.07 -1.79 -29.33
N ALA A 25 1.93 -0.78 -29.53
CA ALA A 25 2.70 -0.16 -28.45
C ALA A 25 1.80 0.48 -27.38
N VAL A 26 0.75 1.21 -27.79
CA VAL A 26 -0.24 1.77 -26.87
C VAL A 26 -0.99 0.67 -26.12
N GLY A 27 -1.42 -0.39 -26.83
CA GLY A 27 -2.08 -1.53 -26.21
C GLY A 27 -1.22 -2.22 -25.15
N THR A 28 0.06 -2.45 -25.45
CA THR A 28 1.01 -3.05 -24.49
C THR A 28 1.23 -2.15 -23.27
N LEU A 29 1.47 -0.85 -23.48
CA LEU A 29 1.65 0.10 -22.38
C LEU A 29 0.40 0.21 -21.51
N ALA A 30 -0.79 0.22 -22.12
CA ALA A 30 -2.06 0.24 -21.40
C ALA A 30 -2.26 -1.04 -20.58
N ALA A 31 -1.96 -2.21 -21.14
CA ALA A 31 -2.04 -3.48 -20.42
C ALA A 31 -1.07 -3.54 -19.23
N LEU A 32 0.18 -3.11 -19.43
CA LEU A 32 1.18 -3.02 -18.36
C LEU A 32 0.73 -2.05 -17.26
N GLY A 33 0.25 -0.86 -17.64
CA GLY A 33 -0.28 0.12 -16.70
C GLY A 33 -1.46 -0.41 -15.90
N PHE A 34 -2.38 -1.13 -16.55
CA PHE A 34 -3.51 -1.77 -15.89
C PHE A 34 -3.06 -2.83 -14.88
N VAL A 35 -2.15 -3.72 -15.27
CA VAL A 35 -1.63 -4.77 -14.38
C VAL A 35 -0.91 -4.15 -13.17
N LEU A 36 -0.03 -3.16 -13.39
CA LEU A 36 0.67 -2.48 -12.30
C LEU A 36 -0.30 -1.78 -11.34
N THR A 37 -1.31 -1.10 -11.87
CA THR A 37 -2.35 -0.45 -11.06
C THR A 37 -3.11 -1.48 -10.22
N ALA A 38 -3.50 -2.60 -10.81
CA ALA A 38 -4.19 -3.68 -10.10
C ALA A 38 -3.32 -4.28 -8.99
N LEU A 39 -2.03 -4.48 -9.24
CA LEU A 39 -1.08 -4.98 -8.23
C LEU A 39 -0.90 -4.00 -7.06
N ILE A 40 -0.76 -2.70 -7.34
CA ILE A 40 -0.63 -1.68 -6.29
C ILE A 40 -1.91 -1.62 -5.44
N LEU A 41 -3.08 -1.57 -6.07
CA LEU A 41 -4.36 -1.56 -5.36
C LEU A 41 -4.55 -2.84 -4.53
N GLY A 42 -4.21 -3.99 -5.09
CA GLY A 42 -4.23 -5.27 -4.39
C GLY A 42 -3.30 -5.28 -3.17
N GLY A 43 -2.08 -4.76 -3.32
CA GLY A 43 -1.12 -4.64 -2.22
C GLY A 43 -1.60 -3.72 -1.11
N LEU A 44 -2.16 -2.55 -1.44
CA LEU A 44 -2.74 -1.64 -0.45
C LEU A 44 -3.90 -2.26 0.35
N VAL A 45 -4.75 -3.04 -0.32
CA VAL A 45 -5.83 -3.78 0.36
C VAL A 45 -5.24 -4.86 1.27
N ALA A 46 -4.23 -5.59 0.78
CA ALA A 46 -3.55 -6.60 1.59
C ALA A 46 -2.87 -5.99 2.82
N ASP A 47 -2.26 -4.81 2.70
CA ASP A 47 -1.65 -4.08 3.82
C ASP A 47 -2.67 -3.69 4.87
N GLY A 48 -3.78 -3.08 4.46
CA GLY A 48 -4.86 -2.71 5.39
C GLY A 48 -5.40 -3.91 6.17
N LEU A 49 -5.58 -5.05 5.50
CA LEU A 49 -6.03 -6.29 6.13
C LEU A 49 -4.93 -6.98 6.96
N SER A 50 -3.66 -6.77 6.64
CA SER A 50 -2.52 -7.33 7.39
C SER A 50 -2.32 -6.58 8.71
N PHE A 51 -2.53 -5.27 8.70
CA PHE A 51 -2.36 -4.40 9.85
C PHE A 51 -3.54 -4.45 10.83
N ASP A 52 -4.77 -4.57 10.35
CA ASP A 52 -5.94 -4.78 11.23
C ASP A 52 -6.87 -5.85 10.66
N ARG A 53 -6.88 -7.01 11.31
CA ARG A 53 -7.79 -8.13 10.97
C ARG A 53 -9.07 -8.12 11.81
N THR A 54 -9.23 -7.13 12.69
CA THR A 54 -10.37 -7.08 13.58
C THR A 54 -11.54 -6.32 12.97
N SER A 55 -12.77 -6.76 13.25
CA SER A 55 -14.00 -6.08 12.82
C SER A 55 -15.01 -5.99 13.96
N GLY A 56 -15.83 -4.95 13.95
CA GLY A 56 -16.75 -4.64 15.04
C GLY A 56 -16.08 -3.92 16.21
N GLY A 57 -16.88 -3.60 17.24
CA GLY A 57 -16.43 -2.82 18.39
C GLY A 57 -15.93 -1.42 18.01
N TYR A 58 -16.58 -0.75 17.05
CA TYR A 58 -16.17 0.56 16.55
C TYR A 58 -16.45 1.72 17.52
N GLU A 59 -17.33 1.49 18.50
CA GLU A 59 -17.75 2.48 19.50
C GLU A 59 -17.42 1.99 20.91
N PRO A 60 -17.15 2.90 21.87
CA PRO A 60 -16.96 2.53 23.27
C PRO A 60 -18.12 1.68 23.79
N PRO A 61 -17.85 0.65 24.62
CA PRO A 61 -16.58 0.31 25.24
C PRO A 61 -15.64 -0.55 24.36
N TYR A 62 -15.82 -0.55 23.04
CA TYR A 62 -15.03 -1.32 22.06
C TYR A 62 -15.08 -2.84 22.28
N THR A 63 -16.24 -3.33 22.72
CA THR A 63 -16.49 -4.77 22.95
C THR A 63 -17.18 -5.41 21.76
N GLY A 64 -17.20 -6.75 21.72
CA GLY A 64 -17.87 -7.50 20.65
C GLY A 64 -17.15 -7.44 19.30
N TYR A 65 -15.86 -7.08 19.28
CA TYR A 65 -15.05 -7.23 18.09
C TYR A 65 -14.76 -8.72 17.82
N THR A 66 -14.49 -9.02 16.57
CA THR A 66 -14.09 -10.35 16.08
C THR A 66 -12.78 -10.23 15.29
N GLY A 67 -12.12 -11.35 15.03
CA GLY A 67 -10.84 -11.38 14.33
C GLY A 67 -9.65 -11.40 15.28
N GLU A 68 -8.45 -11.20 14.72
CA GLU A 68 -7.17 -11.35 15.42
C GLU A 68 -6.56 -9.96 15.67
N PRO A 69 -6.25 -9.61 16.93
CA PRO A 69 -5.45 -8.43 17.21
C PRO A 69 -4.06 -8.49 16.55
N ILE A 70 -3.39 -7.34 16.45
CA ILE A 70 -2.01 -7.26 15.94
C ILE A 70 -1.09 -8.16 16.76
N ASP A 71 -0.36 -9.01 16.05
CA ASP A 71 0.76 -9.75 16.61
C ASP A 71 2.01 -8.87 16.61
N TRP A 72 2.27 -8.24 17.75
CA TRP A 72 3.43 -7.36 17.96
C TRP A 72 4.75 -8.13 18.01
N GLU A 73 4.75 -9.40 18.38
CA GLU A 73 5.97 -10.21 18.43
C GLU A 73 6.50 -10.54 17.02
N ALA A 74 5.61 -10.49 16.02
CA ALA A 74 5.96 -10.59 14.60
C ALA A 74 6.35 -9.25 13.96
N THR A 75 6.44 -8.17 14.73
CA THR A 75 6.92 -6.86 14.25
C THR A 75 8.38 -6.64 14.62
N HIS A 76 9.06 -5.76 13.90
CA HIS A 76 10.42 -5.38 14.24
C HIS A 76 10.38 -4.24 15.26
N VAL A 77 11.33 -4.27 16.19
CA VAL A 77 11.53 -3.18 17.15
C VAL A 77 12.56 -2.20 16.60
N THR A 78 12.23 -0.92 16.59
CA THR A 78 13.11 0.19 16.19
C THR A 78 13.50 1.02 17.42
N GLU A 79 14.24 2.12 17.21
CA GLU A 79 14.59 3.03 18.31
C GLU A 79 13.36 3.78 18.87
N GLU A 80 12.33 3.99 18.05
CA GLU A 80 11.13 4.76 18.41
C GLU A 80 9.90 3.90 18.72
N GLY A 81 9.87 2.63 18.27
CA GLY A 81 8.75 1.73 18.55
C GLY A 81 8.70 0.52 17.64
N PHE A 82 7.54 0.27 17.03
CA PHE A 82 7.31 -0.91 16.18
C PHE A 82 7.30 -0.57 14.70
N PHE A 83 7.82 -1.50 13.90
CA PHE A 83 7.83 -1.48 12.45
C PHE A 83 7.27 -2.79 11.89
N LYS A 84 6.40 -2.70 10.89
CA LYS A 84 5.85 -3.86 10.19
C LYS A 84 5.91 -3.65 8.69
N ASP A 85 6.55 -4.61 8.01
CA ASP A 85 6.61 -4.65 6.55
C ASP A 85 5.22 -4.80 5.93
N GLY A 86 4.96 -4.00 4.90
CA GLY A 86 3.83 -4.18 4.00
C GLY A 86 4.24 -4.63 2.61
N TYR A 87 3.25 -4.85 1.75
CA TYR A 87 3.40 -5.07 0.32
C TYR A 87 3.66 -3.76 -0.43
N VAL A 88 3.00 -2.66 -0.02
CA VAL A 88 3.12 -1.33 -0.65
C VAL A 88 3.43 -0.24 0.37
N LEU A 89 2.82 -0.31 1.55
CA LEU A 89 3.01 0.63 2.65
C LEU A 89 3.56 -0.10 3.86
N ASP A 90 4.67 0.37 4.40
CA ASP A 90 5.14 -0.11 5.69
C ASP A 90 4.49 0.69 6.82
N LEU A 91 4.24 0.04 7.95
CA LEU A 91 3.61 0.63 9.12
C LEU A 91 4.65 0.88 10.22
N TYR A 92 4.61 2.07 10.78
CA TYR A 92 5.35 2.43 11.99
C TYR A 92 4.38 2.86 13.09
N VAL A 93 4.69 2.46 14.31
CA VAL A 93 4.01 2.90 15.53
C VAL A 93 5.06 3.41 16.49
N ASP A 94 5.03 4.71 16.75
CA ASP A 94 5.87 5.33 17.78
C ASP A 94 5.37 4.91 19.17
N CYS A 95 6.23 4.26 19.94
CA CYS A 95 5.90 3.69 21.23
C CYS A 95 5.86 4.72 22.37
N THR A 96 6.20 5.99 22.12
CA THR A 96 6.11 7.06 23.11
C THR A 96 4.80 7.83 22.95
N THR A 97 4.48 8.19 21.71
CA THR A 97 3.34 9.08 21.37
C THR A 97 2.11 8.33 20.87
N GLY A 98 2.28 7.09 20.43
CA GLY A 98 1.22 6.32 19.78
C GLY A 98 0.93 6.81 18.36
N MET A 99 1.82 7.61 17.77
CA MET A 99 1.71 8.06 16.39
C MET A 99 1.87 6.88 15.43
N VAL A 100 0.90 6.74 14.53
CA VAL A 100 0.96 5.81 13.41
C VAL A 100 1.43 6.55 12.18
N SER A 101 2.49 6.05 11.56
CA SER A 101 3.06 6.59 10.34
C SER A 101 3.16 5.50 9.27
N PHE A 102 3.05 5.89 8.02
CA PHE A 102 3.29 5.00 6.89
C PHE A 102 4.57 5.39 6.18
N GLU A 103 5.33 4.41 5.71
CA GLU A 103 6.45 4.64 4.82
C GLU A 103 6.14 4.16 3.41
N VAL A 104 6.42 5.02 2.43
CA VAL A 104 6.35 4.69 1.01
C VAL A 104 7.53 5.35 0.30
N PHE A 105 8.25 4.61 -0.54
CA PHE A 105 9.45 5.09 -1.23
C PHE A 105 10.47 5.76 -0.30
N GLN A 106 10.75 5.17 0.86
CA GLN A 106 11.68 5.70 1.89
C GLN A 106 11.27 7.06 2.46
N ARG A 107 10.00 7.42 2.34
CA ARG A 107 9.44 8.62 2.98
C ARG A 107 8.38 8.22 3.99
N ARG A 108 8.65 8.53 5.25
CA ARG A 108 7.71 8.36 6.36
C ARG A 108 6.74 9.56 6.39
N LEU A 109 5.46 9.25 6.48
CA LEU A 109 4.35 10.20 6.56
C LEU A 109 3.53 9.88 7.80
N ASP A 110 3.47 10.82 8.72
CA ASP A 110 2.64 10.70 9.91
C ASP A 110 1.17 10.78 9.51
N TRP A 111 0.38 9.82 9.98
CA TRP A 111 -1.04 9.74 9.63
C TRP A 111 -1.92 10.23 10.77
N ARG A 112 -1.86 9.54 11.91
CA ARG A 112 -2.67 9.82 13.10
C ARG A 112 -2.18 9.02 14.29
N GLU A 113 -2.56 9.45 15.48
CA GLU A 113 -2.44 8.65 16.69
C GLU A 113 -3.36 7.43 16.66
N LEU A 114 -2.99 6.41 17.44
CA LEU A 114 -3.78 5.22 17.67
C LEU A 114 -5.18 5.57 18.18
N SER A 115 -6.20 5.08 17.48
CA SER A 115 -7.59 5.25 17.92
C SER A 115 -7.86 4.54 19.25
N GLY A 116 -8.84 5.00 20.04
CA GLY A 116 -9.24 4.34 21.29
C GLY A 116 -9.57 2.85 21.12
N ARG A 117 -10.18 2.45 20.00
CA ARG A 117 -10.37 1.03 19.65
C ARG A 117 -9.04 0.30 19.52
N ALA A 118 -8.09 0.86 18.77
CA ALA A 118 -6.78 0.25 18.59
C ALA A 118 -6.04 0.09 19.92
N LEU A 119 -6.14 1.08 20.83
CA LEU A 119 -5.58 1.02 22.17
C LEU A 119 -6.15 -0.15 22.99
N VAL A 120 -7.46 -0.36 22.95
CA VAL A 120 -8.14 -1.41 23.73
C VAL A 120 -7.98 -2.79 23.09
N VAL A 121 -8.15 -2.88 21.78
CA VAL A 121 -8.19 -4.16 21.04
C VAL A 121 -6.79 -4.72 20.82
N HIS A 122 -5.84 -3.88 20.36
CA HIS A 122 -4.50 -4.34 20.02
C HIS A 122 -3.50 -4.17 21.17
N ARG A 123 -3.83 -3.39 22.20
CA ARG A 123 -2.99 -3.17 23.39
C ARG A 123 -1.53 -2.77 23.09
N PRO A 124 -1.30 -1.81 22.18
CA PRO A 124 0.05 -1.38 21.79
C PRO A 124 0.88 -0.91 22.98
N ALA A 125 0.28 -0.21 23.96
CA ALA A 125 1.01 0.25 25.15
C ALA A 125 1.57 -0.91 26.00
N GLU A 126 0.87 -2.06 26.06
CA GLU A 126 1.39 -3.25 26.73
C GLU A 126 2.57 -3.85 25.96
N ALA A 127 2.47 -3.89 24.62
CA ALA A 127 3.56 -4.38 23.77
C ALA A 127 4.80 -3.48 23.86
N CYS A 128 4.63 -2.16 23.75
CA CYS A 128 5.72 -1.19 23.88
C CYS A 128 6.43 -1.30 25.24
N ARG A 129 5.68 -1.44 26.34
CA ARG A 129 6.30 -1.64 27.67
C ARG A 129 7.11 -2.93 27.79
N LYS A 130 6.72 -4.00 27.08
CA LYS A 130 7.51 -5.26 27.07
C LYS A 130 8.87 -5.07 26.42
N GLU A 131 8.95 -4.20 25.41
CA GLU A 131 10.19 -3.86 24.71
C GLU A 131 11.00 -2.74 25.41
N GLY A 132 10.56 -2.27 26.58
CA GLY A 132 11.28 -1.30 27.41
C GLY A 132 10.94 0.17 27.14
N PHE A 133 9.91 0.46 26.35
CA PHE A 133 9.42 1.82 26.15
C PHE A 133 8.51 2.30 27.29
N GLU A 134 8.39 3.62 27.42
CA GLU A 134 7.48 4.30 28.37
C GLU A 134 6.39 5.06 27.58
N PRO A 135 5.32 4.39 27.12
CA PRO A 135 4.24 5.02 26.35
C PRO A 135 3.45 6.06 27.17
N ASP A 136 3.13 7.21 26.57
CA ASP A 136 2.36 8.33 27.16
C ASP A 136 0.98 8.52 26.50
N PHE A 137 0.40 7.43 25.96
CA PHE A 137 -0.88 7.42 25.26
C PHE A 137 -1.83 6.32 25.75
#